data_AF-A0A7X0DYF8-F1
#
_entry.id   AF-A0A7X0DYF8-F1
#
_cell.length_a   1.000
_cell.length_b   1.000
_cell.length_c   1.000
_cell.angle_alpha   90.00
_cell.angle_beta   90.00
_cell.angle_gamma   90.00
#
_symmetry.space_group_name_H-M   'P 1'
#
loop_
_entity.id
_entity.type
_entity.pdbx_description
1 polymer ?
#
loop_
_entity_poly.entity_id
_entity_poly.type
_entity_poly.pdbx_seq_one_letter_code
_entity_poly.pdbx_strand_id
1 'polypeptide(L)'
;MKNLSIYILFVALLASACTKKNIPHYTIARVTKSDTASKVIVNIGSRLSETELLSIAGKIKADSATLTNLQVYYLLTGHNEKSTGPNNFYATAKYPSAQLATMQDTLKDNDGNVVRLKITGLSAQVAKKFITLIPKEISGQKILGHFIDDNNATLIIPFIDVVDPQKELHLLELDTAGKVVSATIPTVVNKDGIQQLMVTQRGDYITLKDSILTQYSIDDMGLPYNSIKSGL
;
A
#
# COMPACT_ATOMS: atom_id res chain seq x y z
N MET A 1 -11.45 -55.49 18.56
CA MET A 1 -10.96 -54.17 19.04
C MET A 1 -9.89 -53.52 18.13
N LYS A 2 -9.80 -53.84 16.82
CA LYS A 2 -8.81 -53.22 15.90
C LYS A 2 -9.31 -51.95 15.18
N ASN A 3 -10.61 -51.66 15.24
CA ASN A 3 -11.23 -50.55 14.49
C ASN A 3 -11.43 -49.26 15.33
N LEU A 4 -11.30 -49.35 16.66
CA LEU A 4 -11.52 -48.20 17.55
C LEU A 4 -10.33 -47.21 17.49
N SER A 5 -9.10 -47.72 17.35
CA SER A 5 -7.90 -46.90 17.25
C SER A 5 -7.81 -46.10 15.93
N ILE A 6 -8.37 -46.64 14.84
CA ILE A 6 -8.41 -45.95 13.53
C ILE A 6 -9.44 -44.81 13.56
N TYR A 7 -10.59 -45.00 14.21
CA TYR A 7 -11.60 -43.95 14.37
C TYR A 7 -11.11 -42.78 15.23
N ILE A 8 -10.38 -43.06 16.32
CA ILE A 8 -9.81 -42.02 17.18
C ILE A 8 -8.74 -41.21 16.41
N LEU A 9 -7.94 -41.86 15.57
CA LEU A 9 -6.93 -41.18 14.75
C LEU A 9 -7.57 -40.28 13.68
N PHE A 10 -8.67 -40.72 13.04
CA PHE A 10 -9.43 -39.90 12.08
C PHE A 10 -10.12 -38.69 12.73
N VAL A 11 -10.68 -38.86 13.93
CA VAL A 11 -11.31 -37.75 14.68
C VAL A 11 -10.25 -36.76 15.18
N ALA A 12 -9.07 -37.23 15.59
CA ALA A 12 -7.95 -36.35 15.97
C ALA A 12 -7.37 -35.59 14.77
N LEU A 13 -7.29 -36.21 13.59
CA LEU A 13 -6.88 -35.55 12.34
C LEU A 13 -7.90 -34.49 11.86
N LEU A 14 -9.20 -34.74 12.05
CA LEU A 14 -10.27 -33.77 11.73
C LEU A 14 -10.31 -32.60 12.73
N ALA A 15 -10.04 -32.85 14.03
CA ALA A 15 -9.98 -31.81 15.06
C ALA A 15 -8.75 -30.89 14.93
N SER A 16 -7.70 -31.33 14.21
CA SER A 16 -6.48 -30.56 13.96
C SER A 16 -6.60 -29.60 12.76
N ALA A 17 -7.70 -29.66 11.99
CA ALA A 17 -7.88 -28.87 10.77
C ALA A 17 -8.57 -27.50 10.98
N CYS A 18 -8.94 -27.14 12.22
CA CYS A 18 -9.34 -25.78 12.57
C CYS A 18 -8.13 -24.95 12.96
N THR A 19 -7.20 -24.75 12.03
CA THR A 19 -6.21 -23.68 12.18
C THR A 19 -6.97 -22.35 12.10
N LYS A 20 -6.93 -21.55 13.18
CA LYS A 20 -7.41 -20.16 13.12
C LYS A 20 -6.66 -19.49 11.98
N LYS A 21 -7.40 -19.10 10.92
CA LYS A 21 -6.84 -18.37 9.78
C LYS A 21 -6.17 -17.10 10.33
N ASN A 22 -4.86 -16.99 10.17
CA ASN A 22 -4.12 -15.80 10.59
C ASN A 22 -4.42 -14.69 9.58
N ILE A 23 -5.36 -13.81 9.92
CA ILE A 23 -5.76 -12.67 9.09
C ILE A 23 -4.97 -11.47 9.60
N PRO A 24 -4.18 -10.79 8.74
CA PRO A 24 -3.47 -9.58 9.13
C PRO A 24 -4.42 -8.53 9.68
N HIS A 25 -3.93 -7.72 10.60
CA HIS A 25 -4.73 -6.63 11.15
C HIS A 25 -5.11 -5.62 10.07
N TYR A 26 -6.38 -5.22 10.04
CA TYR A 26 -6.92 -4.18 9.19
C TYR A 26 -8.04 -3.42 9.92
N THR A 27 -8.34 -2.21 9.46
CA THR A 27 -9.52 -1.46 9.90
C THR A 27 -10.37 -1.05 8.70
N ILE A 28 -11.69 -1.04 8.84
CA ILE A 28 -12.59 -0.55 7.80
C ILE A 28 -12.64 0.98 7.91
N ALA A 29 -12.16 1.67 6.88
CA ALA A 29 -12.17 3.12 6.81
C ALA A 29 -13.53 3.65 6.35
N ARG A 30 -14.10 2.99 5.33
CA ARG A 30 -15.36 3.42 4.70
C ARG A 30 -16.06 2.25 4.03
N VAL A 31 -17.38 2.27 4.07
CA VAL A 31 -18.25 1.41 3.26
C VAL A 31 -19.16 2.30 2.42
N THR A 32 -19.23 2.03 1.12
CA THR A 32 -20.12 2.73 0.19
C THR A 32 -20.90 1.68 -0.59
N LYS A 33 -22.22 1.82 -0.62
CA LYS A 33 -23.11 0.93 -1.38
C LYS A 33 -23.70 1.73 -2.55
N SER A 34 -23.69 1.12 -3.73
CA SER A 34 -24.45 1.59 -4.89
C SER A 34 -25.31 0.46 -5.42
N ASP A 35 -26.16 0.78 -6.40
CA ASP A 35 -27.00 -0.19 -7.09
C ASP A 35 -26.18 -1.28 -7.82
N THR A 36 -24.91 -0.98 -8.12
CA THR A 36 -24.05 -1.85 -8.92
C THR A 36 -22.96 -2.56 -8.12
N ALA A 37 -22.52 -2.01 -6.98
CA ALA A 37 -21.45 -2.60 -6.18
C ALA A 37 -21.44 -2.13 -4.72
N SER A 38 -20.86 -2.95 -3.85
CA SER A 38 -20.46 -2.53 -2.51
C SER A 38 -18.95 -2.32 -2.45
N LYS A 39 -18.52 -1.09 -2.15
CA LYS A 39 -17.12 -0.72 -1.96
C LYS A 39 -16.79 -0.69 -0.47
N VAL A 40 -15.75 -1.40 -0.08
CA VAL A 40 -15.18 -1.38 1.28
C VAL A 40 -13.74 -0.91 1.17
N ILE A 41 -13.42 0.21 1.80
CA ILE A 41 -12.05 0.71 1.92
C ILE A 41 -11.49 0.25 3.25
N VAL A 42 -10.34 -0.42 3.22
CA VAL A 42 -9.65 -0.90 4.42
C VAL A 42 -8.28 -0.26 4.55
N ASN A 43 -7.93 0.15 5.76
CA ASN A 43 -6.57 0.55 6.08
C ASN A 43 -5.76 -0.67 6.49
N ILE A 44 -4.57 -0.80 5.90
CA ILE A 44 -3.57 -1.80 6.26
C ILE A 44 -2.31 -1.10 6.77
N GLY A 45 -1.67 -1.72 7.78
CA GLY A 45 -0.50 -1.16 8.45
C GLY A 45 0.78 -1.22 7.62
N SER A 46 0.85 -2.14 6.66
CA SER A 46 2.02 -2.40 5.81
C SER A 46 1.60 -2.99 4.48
N ARG A 47 2.52 -3.06 3.52
CA ARG A 47 2.33 -3.87 2.31
C ARG A 47 2.17 -5.34 2.68
N LEU A 48 1.20 -5.98 2.04
CA LEU A 48 0.82 -7.36 2.30
C LEU A 48 1.07 -8.22 1.06
N SER A 49 1.39 -9.49 1.27
CA SER A 49 1.42 -10.47 0.19
C SER A 49 0.03 -10.72 -0.39
N GLU A 50 -0.03 -11.34 -1.57
CA GLU A 50 -1.28 -11.75 -2.20
C GLU A 50 -2.15 -12.59 -1.26
N THR A 51 -1.58 -13.62 -0.63
CA THR A 51 -2.30 -14.49 0.32
C THR A 51 -2.89 -13.72 1.50
N GLU A 52 -2.15 -12.74 2.01
CA GLU A 52 -2.59 -11.89 3.12
C GLU A 52 -3.74 -10.96 2.71
N LEU A 53 -3.64 -10.33 1.53
CA LEU A 53 -4.73 -9.53 0.96
C LEU A 53 -5.98 -10.40 0.75
N LEU A 54 -5.82 -11.60 0.17
CA LEU A 54 -6.94 -12.53 -0.04
C LEU A 54 -7.58 -12.99 1.27
N SER A 55 -6.79 -13.15 2.34
CA SER A 55 -7.33 -13.52 3.65
C SER A 55 -8.23 -12.43 4.25
N ILE A 56 -7.87 -11.15 4.06
CA ILE A 56 -8.70 -10.01 4.47
C ILE A 56 -9.95 -9.93 3.60
N ALA A 57 -9.81 -10.01 2.28
CA ALA A 57 -10.94 -10.03 1.35
C ALA A 57 -11.96 -11.12 1.70
N GLY A 58 -11.47 -12.36 1.93
CA GLY A 58 -12.31 -13.50 2.30
C GLY A 58 -13.03 -13.28 3.62
N LYS A 59 -12.34 -12.75 4.63
CA LYS A 59 -12.99 -12.39 5.91
C LYS A 59 -14.12 -11.38 5.73
N ILE A 60 -13.87 -10.31 4.98
CA ILE A 60 -14.88 -9.28 4.73
C ILE A 60 -16.04 -9.86 3.92
N LYS A 61 -15.76 -10.71 2.91
CA LYS A 61 -16.80 -11.36 2.10
C LYS A 61 -17.69 -12.29 2.94
N ALA A 62 -17.10 -13.04 3.87
CA ALA A 62 -17.82 -13.92 4.79
C ALA A 62 -18.69 -13.11 5.77
N ASP A 63 -18.13 -12.04 6.36
CA ASP A 63 -18.87 -11.15 7.27
C ASP A 63 -19.96 -10.35 6.56
N SER A 64 -19.78 -10.13 5.26
CA SER A 64 -20.64 -9.29 4.42
C SER A 64 -21.34 -10.13 3.35
N ALA A 65 -21.80 -11.35 3.70
CA ALA A 65 -22.39 -12.29 2.76
C ALA A 65 -23.53 -11.70 1.91
N THR A 66 -24.24 -10.69 2.44
CA THR A 66 -25.34 -9.97 1.77
C THR A 66 -24.88 -8.91 0.76
N LEU A 67 -23.59 -8.54 0.72
CA LEU A 67 -23.06 -7.56 -0.23
C LEU A 67 -22.76 -8.26 -1.56
N THR A 68 -23.53 -7.92 -2.58
CA THR A 68 -23.31 -8.33 -3.97
C THR A 68 -22.24 -7.45 -4.61
N ASN A 69 -21.47 -8.03 -5.53
CA ASN A 69 -20.38 -7.34 -6.25
C ASN A 69 -19.45 -6.54 -5.33
N LEU A 70 -18.95 -7.22 -4.28
CA LEU A 70 -18.09 -6.62 -3.25
C LEU A 70 -16.72 -6.27 -3.82
N GLN A 71 -16.26 -5.05 -3.58
CA GLN A 71 -14.94 -4.56 -3.95
C GLN A 71 -14.23 -4.05 -2.70
N VAL A 72 -13.13 -4.72 -2.32
CA VAL A 72 -12.27 -4.35 -1.20
C VAL A 72 -11.07 -3.57 -1.74
N TYR A 73 -10.88 -2.35 -1.25
CA TYR A 73 -9.79 -1.47 -1.63
C TYR A 73 -8.84 -1.29 -0.46
N TYR A 74 -7.57 -1.61 -0.67
CA TYR A 74 -6.54 -1.59 0.36
C TYR A 74 -5.78 -0.27 0.34
N LEU A 75 -5.83 0.46 1.44
CA LEU A 75 -5.16 1.74 1.64
C LEU A 75 -3.99 1.54 2.61
N LEU A 76 -2.77 1.90 2.19
CA LEU A 76 -1.62 1.91 3.08
C LEU A 76 -1.75 3.05 4.08
N THR A 77 -1.21 2.87 5.28
CA THR A 77 -1.18 3.93 6.28
C THR A 77 -0.45 5.16 5.74
N GLY A 78 -1.07 6.32 5.87
CA GLY A 78 -0.56 7.59 5.34
C GLY A 78 -1.10 7.94 3.96
N HIS A 79 -1.66 6.99 3.21
CA HIS A 79 -2.37 7.31 1.96
C HIS A 79 -3.75 7.91 2.28
N ASN A 80 -4.24 8.78 1.38
CA ASN A 80 -5.54 9.43 1.50
C ASN A 80 -6.47 8.98 0.37
N GLU A 81 -7.70 8.59 0.72
CA GLU A 81 -8.76 8.26 -0.25
C GLU A 81 -9.23 9.45 -1.10
N LYS A 82 -8.94 10.69 -0.67
CA LYS A 82 -9.24 11.95 -1.37
C LYS A 82 -8.12 12.41 -2.30
N SER A 83 -7.09 11.59 -2.51
CA SER A 83 -6.07 11.91 -3.49
C SER A 83 -6.66 11.98 -4.91
N THR A 84 -6.14 12.89 -5.74
CA THR A 84 -6.48 13.05 -7.15
C THR A 84 -5.68 12.12 -8.07
N GLY A 85 -4.70 11.38 -7.52
CA GLY A 85 -3.83 10.50 -8.28
C GLY A 85 -4.54 9.26 -8.85
N PRO A 86 -3.97 8.64 -9.91
CA PRO A 86 -4.56 7.45 -10.53
C PRO A 86 -4.56 6.20 -9.62
N ASN A 87 -3.67 6.13 -8.61
CA ASN A 87 -3.46 4.95 -7.77
C ASN A 87 -3.58 5.24 -6.27
N ASN A 88 -4.76 5.62 -5.79
CA ASN A 88 -4.95 5.89 -4.35
C ASN A 88 -4.89 4.62 -3.47
N PHE A 89 -5.07 3.45 -4.07
CA PHE A 89 -5.12 2.17 -3.36
C PHE A 89 -3.96 1.28 -3.76
N TYR A 90 -3.30 0.71 -2.76
CA TYR A 90 -2.21 -0.25 -2.93
C TYR A 90 -2.66 -1.47 -3.74
N ALA A 91 -3.84 -1.99 -3.40
CA ALA A 91 -4.43 -3.13 -4.07
C ALA A 91 -5.96 -3.03 -4.09
N THR A 92 -6.60 -3.85 -4.92
CA THR A 92 -8.05 -4.00 -4.97
C THR A 92 -8.41 -5.47 -5.19
N ALA A 93 -9.27 -6.02 -4.34
CA ALA A 93 -9.87 -7.33 -4.50
C ALA A 93 -11.35 -7.18 -4.87
N LYS A 94 -11.78 -7.79 -5.98
CA LYS A 94 -13.17 -7.73 -6.44
C LYS A 94 -13.77 -9.11 -6.49
N TYR A 95 -14.93 -9.26 -5.86
CA TYR A 95 -15.78 -10.43 -5.96
C TYR A 95 -16.82 -10.19 -7.05
N PRO A 96 -16.61 -10.68 -8.29
CA PRO A 96 -17.59 -10.52 -9.35
C PRO A 96 -18.91 -11.20 -8.97
N SER A 97 -20.03 -10.73 -9.51
CA SER A 97 -21.26 -11.51 -9.45
C SER A 97 -21.07 -12.83 -10.22
N ALA A 98 -21.86 -13.86 -9.86
CA ALA A 98 -21.78 -15.16 -10.53
C ALA A 98 -21.97 -15.08 -12.05
N GLN A 99 -22.72 -14.08 -12.53
CA GLN A 99 -22.97 -13.82 -13.96
C GLN A 99 -21.77 -13.17 -14.67
N LEU A 100 -20.83 -12.57 -13.93
CA LEU A 100 -19.66 -11.87 -14.45
C LEU A 100 -18.36 -12.64 -14.28
N ALA A 101 -18.36 -13.74 -13.54
CA ALA A 101 -17.22 -14.63 -13.42
C ALA A 101 -17.02 -15.38 -14.75
N THR A 102 -15.78 -15.39 -15.25
CA THR A 102 -15.41 -16.08 -16.49
C THR A 102 -14.51 -17.28 -16.16
N MET A 103 -14.32 -18.18 -17.11
CA MET A 103 -13.38 -19.31 -16.94
C MET A 103 -11.92 -18.88 -16.74
N GLN A 104 -11.59 -17.61 -17.03
CA GLN A 104 -10.25 -17.06 -16.81
C GLN A 104 -10.05 -16.61 -15.35
N ASP A 105 -11.11 -16.52 -14.55
CA ASP A 105 -11.01 -16.17 -13.14
C ASP A 105 -10.63 -17.39 -12.29
N THR A 106 -9.32 -17.64 -12.18
CA THR A 106 -8.78 -18.81 -11.50
C THR A 106 -8.48 -18.57 -10.02
N LEU A 107 -8.31 -17.30 -9.62
CA LEU A 107 -7.94 -16.95 -8.26
C LEU A 107 -9.15 -17.09 -7.32
N LYS A 108 -8.92 -17.77 -6.20
CA LYS A 108 -9.93 -18.04 -5.18
C LYS A 108 -9.47 -17.56 -3.82
N ASP A 109 -10.41 -17.08 -3.01
CA ASP A 109 -10.15 -16.88 -1.59
C ASP A 109 -10.13 -18.21 -0.83
N ASN A 110 -9.86 -18.13 0.47
CA ASN A 110 -9.76 -19.30 1.35
C ASN A 110 -11.08 -20.08 1.53
N ASP A 111 -12.20 -19.56 1.03
CA ASP A 111 -13.51 -20.21 1.08
C ASP A 111 -13.95 -20.66 -0.34
N GLY A 112 -13.06 -20.56 -1.32
CA GLY A 112 -13.29 -21.01 -2.69
C GLY A 112 -14.06 -20.01 -3.57
N ASN A 113 -14.35 -18.80 -3.06
CA ASN A 113 -15.01 -17.76 -3.84
C ASN A 113 -14.05 -17.18 -4.87
N VAL A 114 -14.53 -16.98 -6.10
CA VAL A 114 -13.77 -16.34 -7.16
C VAL A 114 -13.50 -14.88 -6.80
N VAL A 115 -12.25 -14.46 -6.92
CA VAL A 115 -11.79 -13.11 -6.57
C VAL A 115 -10.79 -12.61 -7.60
N ARG A 116 -10.96 -11.38 -8.07
CA ARG A 116 -10.01 -10.69 -8.94
C ARG A 116 -9.17 -9.74 -8.08
N LEU A 117 -7.91 -10.10 -7.85
CA LEU A 117 -6.95 -9.24 -7.13
C LEU A 117 -6.10 -8.47 -8.13
N LYS A 118 -6.01 -7.15 -7.95
CA LYS A 118 -5.04 -6.28 -8.64
C LYS A 118 -4.18 -5.59 -7.59
N ILE A 119 -2.88 -5.84 -7.62
CA ILE A 119 -1.89 -5.04 -6.88
C ILE A 119 -1.41 -3.95 -7.84
N THR A 120 -1.60 -2.70 -7.45
CA THR A 120 -1.28 -1.54 -8.32
C THR A 120 0.09 -0.96 -7.98
N GLY A 121 0.47 -0.98 -6.69
CA GLY A 121 1.80 -0.56 -6.24
C GLY A 121 2.86 -1.66 -6.33
N LEU A 122 4.08 -1.35 -5.87
CA LEU A 122 5.16 -2.32 -5.73
C LEU A 122 4.77 -3.43 -4.76
N SER A 123 5.06 -4.68 -5.16
CA SER A 123 4.81 -5.84 -4.29
C SER A 123 5.58 -5.71 -2.97
N ALA A 124 5.08 -6.33 -1.91
CA ALA A 124 5.73 -6.30 -0.60
C ALA A 124 7.20 -6.77 -0.63
N GLN A 125 7.52 -7.74 -1.50
CA GLN A 125 8.88 -8.26 -1.68
C GLN A 125 9.81 -7.24 -2.34
N VAL A 126 9.34 -6.60 -3.42
CA VAL A 126 10.10 -5.56 -4.13
C VAL A 126 10.30 -4.37 -3.22
N ALA A 127 9.23 -3.88 -2.57
CA ALA A 127 9.27 -2.79 -1.60
C ALA A 127 10.28 -3.05 -0.46
N LYS A 128 10.27 -4.27 0.12
CA LYS A 128 11.22 -4.65 1.17
C LYS A 128 12.67 -4.57 0.70
N LYS A 129 12.97 -5.01 -0.52
CA LYS A 129 14.32 -4.82 -1.10
C LYS A 129 14.62 -3.34 -1.29
N PHE A 130 13.64 -2.60 -1.77
CA PHE A 130 13.77 -1.18 -2.12
C PHE A 130 14.13 -0.30 -0.93
N ILE A 131 13.41 -0.41 0.18
CA ILE A 131 13.67 0.40 1.37
C ILE A 131 15.02 0.11 2.04
N THR A 132 15.72 -0.96 1.63
CA THR A 132 17.08 -1.25 2.09
C THR A 132 18.18 -0.68 1.18
N LEU A 133 17.81 -0.07 0.06
CA LEU A 133 18.78 0.55 -0.84
C LEU A 133 19.35 1.82 -0.20
N ILE A 134 20.66 1.83 -0.01
CA ILE A 134 21.43 3.02 0.35
C ILE A 134 22.44 3.25 -0.77
N PRO A 135 22.19 4.22 -1.67
CA PRO A 135 23.15 4.62 -2.69
C PRO A 135 24.48 5.06 -2.06
N LYS A 136 25.58 4.79 -2.75
CA LYS A 136 26.92 5.16 -2.24
C LYS A 136 27.07 6.67 -2.11
N GLU A 137 26.37 7.40 -2.98
CA GLU A 137 26.29 8.86 -3.08
C GLU A 137 25.80 9.50 -1.78
N ILE A 138 24.98 8.80 -1.00
CA ILE A 138 24.42 9.31 0.27
C ILE A 138 24.92 8.53 1.49
N SER A 139 25.98 7.73 1.32
CA SER A 139 26.59 6.98 2.41
C SER A 139 27.12 7.94 3.48
N GLY A 140 26.74 7.72 4.73
CA GLY A 140 27.11 8.58 5.87
C GLY A 140 26.28 9.85 6.02
N GLN A 141 25.32 10.09 5.13
CA GLN A 141 24.42 11.25 5.20
C GLN A 141 23.24 11.01 6.15
N LYS A 142 22.60 12.10 6.59
CA LYS A 142 21.43 11.99 7.47
C LYS A 142 20.17 11.76 6.64
N ILE A 143 19.79 10.50 6.49
CA ILE A 143 18.55 10.08 5.80
C ILE A 143 17.33 10.37 6.68
N LEU A 144 16.30 11.00 6.10
CA LEU A 144 15.06 11.35 6.79
C LEU A 144 13.93 10.31 6.58
N GLY A 145 14.10 9.42 5.60
CA GLY A 145 13.20 8.31 5.36
C GLY A 145 13.38 7.69 3.98
N HIS A 146 12.64 6.62 3.73
CA HIS A 146 12.58 5.90 2.46
C HIS A 146 11.12 5.82 2.03
N PHE A 147 10.77 6.51 0.96
CA PHE A 147 9.38 6.71 0.54
C PHE A 147 9.16 6.06 -0.83
N ILE A 148 8.36 5.00 -0.88
CA ILE A 148 8.03 4.32 -2.14
C ILE A 148 6.93 5.10 -2.86
N ASP A 149 7.25 5.64 -4.03
CA ASP A 149 6.26 6.21 -4.93
C ASP A 149 5.75 5.11 -5.87
N ASP A 150 4.59 4.56 -5.51
CA ASP A 150 3.93 3.50 -6.28
C ASP A 150 3.49 3.96 -7.68
N ASN A 151 3.32 5.27 -7.93
CA ASN A 151 2.93 5.77 -9.25
C ASN A 151 4.10 5.70 -10.23
N ASN A 152 5.29 6.08 -9.77
CA ASN A 152 6.49 6.13 -10.58
C ASN A 152 7.35 4.86 -10.46
N ALA A 153 6.99 3.95 -9.54
CA ALA A 153 7.77 2.78 -9.18
C ALA A 153 9.21 3.15 -8.74
N THR A 154 9.31 4.23 -7.98
CA THR A 154 10.58 4.80 -7.51
C THR A 154 10.68 4.84 -5.99
N LEU A 155 11.90 5.04 -5.50
CA LEU A 155 12.20 5.29 -4.10
C LEU A 155 12.72 6.71 -3.92
N ILE A 156 11.99 7.53 -3.18
CA ILE A 156 12.37 8.88 -2.81
C ILE A 156 13.09 8.85 -1.45
N ILE A 157 14.29 9.40 -1.40
CA ILE A 157 15.15 9.46 -0.22
C ILE A 157 15.50 10.92 0.07
N PRO A 158 14.75 11.59 0.97
CA PRO A 158 15.17 12.86 1.53
C PRO A 158 16.36 12.66 2.48
N PHE A 159 17.42 13.45 2.31
CA PHE A 159 18.58 13.45 3.18
C PHE A 159 19.15 14.85 3.39
N ILE A 160 19.90 15.03 4.48
CA ILE A 160 20.67 16.24 4.76
C ILE A 160 22.14 15.88 4.60
N ASP A 161 22.86 16.68 3.82
CA ASP A 161 24.31 16.56 3.74
C ASP A 161 24.93 17.05 5.06
N VAL A 162 25.63 16.15 5.76
CA VAL A 162 26.19 16.43 7.09
C VAL A 162 27.39 17.37 7.03
N VAL A 163 28.04 17.50 5.86
CA VAL A 163 29.15 18.44 5.66
C VAL A 163 28.70 19.77 5.05
N ASP A 164 27.44 19.88 4.61
CA ASP A 164 26.90 21.14 4.12
C ASP A 164 26.66 22.11 5.29
N PRO A 165 27.36 23.28 5.31
CA PRO A 165 27.15 24.28 6.35
C PRO A 165 25.72 24.86 6.37
N GLN A 166 25.00 24.82 5.26
CA GLN A 166 23.61 25.29 5.16
C GLN A 166 22.60 24.23 5.62
N LYS A 167 23.02 22.96 5.70
CA LYS A 167 22.18 21.79 6.03
C LYS A 167 20.94 21.72 5.14
N GLU A 168 21.12 21.98 3.86
CA GLU A 168 20.06 21.91 2.87
C GLU A 168 19.47 20.50 2.80
N LEU A 169 18.17 20.43 2.50
CA LEU A 169 17.51 19.18 2.22
C LEU A 169 17.80 18.81 0.76
N HIS A 170 18.21 17.57 0.54
CA HIS A 170 18.33 16.98 -0.78
C HIS A 170 17.30 15.87 -0.93
N LEU A 171 16.78 15.72 -2.15
CA LEU A 171 15.90 14.63 -2.55
C LEU A 171 16.61 13.81 -3.62
N LEU A 172 16.79 12.52 -3.35
CA LEU A 172 17.25 11.55 -4.34
C LEU A 172 16.09 10.63 -4.71
N GLU A 173 15.92 10.35 -6.00
CA GLU A 173 14.92 9.39 -6.48
C GLU A 173 15.61 8.26 -7.24
N LEU A 174 15.27 7.02 -6.90
CA LEU A 174 15.85 5.81 -7.48
C LEU A 174 14.81 5.00 -8.23
N ASP A 175 15.16 4.43 -9.38
CA ASP A 175 14.35 3.40 -10.04
C ASP A 175 14.45 2.03 -9.35
N THR A 176 13.63 1.05 -9.79
CA THR A 176 13.58 -0.32 -9.22
C THR A 176 14.91 -1.09 -9.23
N ALA A 177 15.91 -0.63 -10.00
CA ALA A 177 17.26 -1.19 -10.02
C ALA A 177 18.22 -0.49 -9.03
N GLY A 178 17.78 0.58 -8.36
CA GLY A 178 18.58 1.39 -7.46
C GLY A 178 19.42 2.45 -8.17
N LYS A 179 19.12 2.74 -9.44
CA LYS A 179 19.80 3.79 -10.19
C LYS A 179 19.14 5.14 -9.90
N VAL A 180 19.94 6.16 -9.68
CA VAL A 180 19.47 7.54 -9.55
C VAL A 180 18.80 8.00 -10.84
N VAL A 181 17.53 8.39 -10.74
CA VAL A 181 16.73 8.98 -11.84
C VAL A 181 16.40 10.45 -11.62
N SER A 182 16.45 10.93 -10.37
CA SER A 182 16.35 12.35 -10.04
C SER A 182 17.19 12.69 -8.82
N ALA A 183 17.73 13.91 -8.80
CA ALA A 183 18.41 14.51 -7.67
C ALA A 183 18.02 15.99 -7.62
N THR A 184 17.47 16.47 -6.51
CA THR A 184 16.90 17.82 -6.41
C THR A 184 17.16 18.44 -5.05
N ILE A 185 17.47 19.73 -5.02
CA ILE A 185 17.48 20.55 -3.80
C ILE A 185 16.22 21.41 -3.86
N PRO A 186 15.15 21.07 -3.10
CA PRO A 186 13.92 21.85 -3.13
C PRO A 186 14.12 23.25 -2.56
N THR A 187 13.42 24.22 -3.15
CA THR A 187 13.33 25.56 -2.56
C THR A 187 12.34 25.55 -1.40
N VAL A 188 12.76 26.03 -0.24
CA VAL A 188 11.92 26.06 0.97
C VAL A 188 11.04 27.31 0.96
N VAL A 189 9.72 27.11 1.02
CA VAL A 189 8.72 28.19 1.13
C VAL A 189 7.84 27.91 2.34
N ASN A 190 7.65 28.89 3.22
CA ASN A 190 6.70 28.77 4.33
C ASN A 190 5.38 29.46 3.94
N LYS A 191 4.29 28.69 3.88
CA LYS A 191 2.95 29.19 3.57
C LYS A 191 1.95 28.66 4.59
N ASP A 192 1.20 29.55 5.21
CA ASP A 192 0.16 29.22 6.21
C ASP A 192 0.67 28.34 7.36
N GLY A 193 1.94 28.53 7.76
CA GLY A 193 2.60 27.75 8.81
C GLY A 193 3.05 26.34 8.39
N ILE A 194 2.94 26.00 7.10
CA ILE A 194 3.40 24.73 6.54
C ILE A 194 4.66 24.99 5.72
N GLN A 195 5.70 24.20 5.98
CA GLN A 195 6.90 24.18 5.15
C GLN A 195 6.62 23.41 3.85
N GLN A 196 6.68 24.12 2.73
CA GLN A 196 6.57 23.59 1.38
C GLN A 196 7.97 23.48 0.77
N LEU A 197 8.28 22.31 0.24
CA LEU A 197 9.54 22.00 -0.44
C LEU A 197 9.24 21.98 -1.93
N MET A 198 9.49 23.09 -2.62
CA MET A 198 9.19 23.25 -4.04
C MET A 198 10.14 22.37 -4.86
N VAL A 199 9.61 21.39 -5.57
CA VAL A 199 10.39 20.38 -6.32
C VAL A 199 10.38 20.62 -7.83
N THR A 200 9.45 21.42 -8.34
CA THR A 200 9.43 21.84 -9.75
C THR A 200 9.30 23.35 -9.90
N GLN A 201 9.78 23.89 -11.03
CA GLN A 201 9.59 25.30 -11.39
C GLN A 201 8.12 25.66 -11.65
N ARG A 202 7.27 24.66 -11.94
CA ARG A 202 5.83 24.83 -12.12
C ARG A 202 5.09 25.07 -10.81
N GLY A 203 5.71 24.75 -9.68
CA GLY A 203 5.13 24.94 -8.35
C GLY A 203 4.65 23.65 -7.68
N ASP A 204 4.99 22.47 -8.21
CA ASP A 204 4.75 21.23 -7.47
C ASP A 204 5.65 21.22 -6.24
N TYR A 205 5.11 20.74 -5.13
CA TYR A 205 5.81 20.76 -3.85
C TYR A 205 5.53 19.50 -3.06
N ILE A 206 6.44 19.22 -2.12
CA ILE A 206 6.24 18.20 -1.12
C ILE A 206 6.22 18.81 0.27
N THR A 207 5.60 18.11 1.22
CA THR A 207 5.74 18.38 2.64
C THR A 207 6.25 17.13 3.33
N LEU A 208 7.20 17.28 4.26
CA LEU A 208 7.73 16.18 5.06
C LEU A 208 7.42 16.42 6.54
N LYS A 209 6.55 15.60 7.13
CA LYS A 209 6.16 15.72 8.53
C LYS A 209 5.87 14.33 9.11
N ASP A 210 6.33 14.06 10.32
CA ASP A 210 6.06 12.81 11.05
C ASP A 210 6.36 11.53 10.22
N SER A 211 7.46 11.56 9.47
CA SER A 211 7.87 10.50 8.53
C SER A 211 6.84 10.19 7.43
N ILE A 212 6.06 11.20 7.04
CA ILE A 212 5.13 11.17 5.90
C ILE A 212 5.58 12.21 4.89
N LEU A 213 5.85 11.77 3.67
CA LEU A 213 6.11 12.60 2.51
C LEU A 213 4.80 12.75 1.74
N THR A 214 4.30 13.97 1.64
CA THR A 214 3.07 14.27 0.90
C THR A 214 3.41 15.08 -0.33
N GLN A 215 2.90 14.68 -1.50
CA GLN A 215 3.16 15.33 -2.78
C GLN A 215 1.91 16.09 -3.24
N TYR A 216 2.13 17.30 -3.73
CA TYR A 216 1.10 18.22 -4.19
C TYR A 216 1.44 18.69 -5.60
N SER A 217 0.45 18.68 -6.48
CA SER A 217 0.56 19.33 -7.77
C SER A 217 0.07 20.76 -7.63
N ILE A 218 0.71 21.68 -8.35
CA ILE A 218 0.20 23.04 -8.48
C ILE A 218 -1.23 23.08 -9.04
N ASP A 219 -1.60 22.08 -9.84
CA ASP A 219 -2.86 21.99 -10.55
C ASP A 219 -4.03 21.49 -9.64
N ASP A 220 -3.73 20.94 -8.46
CA ASP A 220 -4.69 20.24 -7.58
C ASP A 220 -5.25 21.10 -6.42
N MET A 221 -5.15 22.42 -6.50
CA MET A 221 -5.70 23.39 -5.51
C MET A 221 -5.35 23.08 -4.04
N GLY A 222 -4.18 22.50 -3.78
CA GLY A 222 -3.74 22.13 -2.43
C GLY A 222 -4.27 20.80 -1.90
N LEU A 223 -4.95 20.00 -2.74
CA LEU A 223 -5.22 18.60 -2.44
C LEU A 223 -3.96 17.76 -2.73
N PRO A 224 -3.58 16.85 -1.82
CA PRO A 224 -2.43 15.97 -2.08
C PRO A 224 -2.80 14.92 -3.12
N TYR A 225 -1.98 14.76 -4.16
CA TYR A 225 -2.13 13.65 -5.12
C TYR A 225 -1.40 12.38 -4.66
N ASN A 226 -0.52 12.49 -3.64
CA ASN A 226 0.10 11.32 -3.04
C ASN A 226 0.52 11.58 -1.60
N SER A 227 0.53 10.54 -0.77
CA SER A 227 0.95 10.63 0.63
C SER A 227 1.57 9.31 1.05
N ILE A 228 2.87 9.33 1.31
CA ILE A 228 3.71 8.14 1.45
C ILE A 228 4.31 8.14 2.85
N LYS A 229 4.10 7.06 3.60
CA LYS A 229 4.77 6.88 4.89
C LYS A 229 6.11 6.17 4.70
N SER A 230 7.13 6.65 5.40
CA SER A 230 8.47 6.07 5.31
C SER A 230 8.47 4.58 5.69
N GLY A 231 9.16 3.77 4.89
CA GLY A 231 9.39 2.35 5.13
C GLY A 231 8.21 1.42 4.83
N LEU A 232 7.11 1.94 4.25
CA LEU A 232 5.92 1.15 3.92
C LEU A 232 5.90 0.61 2.50
#